data_AF-A0AAP4UG07-F1
#
_entry.id   AF-A0AAP4UG07-F1
#
_cell.length_a   1.000
_cell.length_b   1.000
_cell.length_c   1.000
_cell.angle_alpha   90.00
_cell.angle_beta   90.00
_cell.angle_gamma   90.00
#
_symmetry.space_group_name_H-M   'P 1'
#
loop_
_entity.id
_entity.type
_entity.pdbx_description
1 polymer ?
#
loop_
_entity_poly.entity_id
_entity_poly.type
_entity_poly.pdbx_seq_one_letter_code
_entity_poly.pdbx_strand_id
1 'polypeptide(L)'
;MESRFSRYVIIVTLIAALGFIVSHYKGQWISIPLLSDFFTVAEDTPELLTSKSDISTPPEIIKTRSTEHHEFEMSSEQRRACGSLTVTQGLEVKKQDNGIYTWVDDKGITHFSDVAAANKNSILSQYSEPQYSFDIEINSIATNPPPFLRNKLTTTLKHIDAEYRQLLPKRELLPIKIDLILAGSAGAYSDLQRKYSNSVSASQGFYSSKHNVAAVLHHNDQQAFRTAVHESVHVMNAGQFGSTPRWFNEGLAEYFESPLYLKQLNNKSQFQLATSRQVKAASKNYRSGKYLSLVKLFNANDADWNGSSRSLLYQNSRQFIQFLMSSSKGRQTLNTLFTQFSEQRCIKKTPIPAQKAYPGDMRKLEQDWLKWRKS
;
A
#
# COMPACT_ATOMS: atom_id res chain seq x y z
N MET A 1 -17.81 -3.52 62.11
CA MET A 1 -17.99 -4.18 60.80
C MET A 1 -17.42 -3.34 59.63
N GLU A 2 -16.60 -2.31 59.89
CA GLU A 2 -16.20 -1.33 58.86
C GLU A 2 -14.80 -1.55 58.23
N SER A 3 -13.94 -2.43 58.75
CA SER A 3 -12.54 -2.50 58.26
C SER A 3 -12.32 -3.37 57.01
N ARG A 4 -13.23 -4.30 56.70
CA ARG A 4 -13.10 -5.17 55.52
C ARG A 4 -13.65 -4.52 54.25
N PHE A 5 -14.73 -3.76 54.38
CA PHE A 5 -15.33 -3.05 53.25
C PHE A 5 -14.41 -1.92 52.75
N SER A 6 -13.81 -1.15 53.66
CA SER A 6 -12.85 -0.10 53.31
C SER A 6 -11.63 -0.63 52.55
N ARG A 7 -11.10 -1.80 52.93
CA ARG A 7 -9.98 -2.45 52.21
C ARG A 7 -10.36 -2.90 50.81
N TYR A 8 -11.58 -3.43 50.64
CA TYR A 8 -12.08 -3.83 49.33
C TYR A 8 -12.23 -2.64 48.38
N VAL A 9 -12.78 -1.53 48.89
CA VAL A 9 -12.93 -0.30 48.10
C VAL A 9 -11.56 0.19 47.63
N ILE A 10 -10.56 0.29 48.52
CA ILE A 10 -9.21 0.77 48.18
C ILE A 10 -8.52 -0.11 47.12
N ILE A 11 -8.66 -1.44 47.22
CA ILE A 11 -8.07 -2.37 46.26
C ILE A 11 -8.71 -2.19 44.88
N VAL A 12 -10.04 -2.03 44.82
CA VAL A 12 -10.75 -1.82 43.56
C VAL A 12 -10.37 -0.47 42.93
N THR A 13 -10.24 0.60 43.72
CA THR A 13 -9.77 1.89 43.18
C THR A 13 -8.33 1.85 42.68
N LEU A 14 -7.44 1.13 43.37
CA LEU A 14 -6.05 0.95 42.92
C LEU A 14 -5.94 0.16 41.62
N ILE A 15 -6.72 -0.91 41.48
CA ILE A 15 -6.78 -1.70 40.23
C ILE A 15 -7.35 -0.84 39.09
N ALA A 16 -8.39 -0.04 39.35
CA ALA A 16 -8.96 0.87 38.37
C ALA A 16 -7.96 1.97 37.94
N ALA A 17 -7.23 2.56 38.90
CA ALA A 17 -6.21 3.57 38.63
C ALA A 17 -5.03 3.00 37.82
N LEU A 18 -4.54 1.80 38.16
CA LEU A 18 -3.51 1.10 37.39
C LEU A 18 -4.00 0.74 35.98
N GLY A 19 -5.25 0.31 35.85
CA GLY A 19 -5.91 0.09 34.57
C GLY A 19 -5.93 1.37 33.72
N PHE A 20 -6.26 2.52 34.33
CA PHE A 20 -6.29 3.81 33.64
C PHE A 20 -4.89 4.27 33.19
N ILE A 21 -3.87 4.09 34.03
CA ILE A 21 -2.48 4.45 33.71
C ILE A 21 -1.94 3.57 32.57
N VAL A 22 -2.19 2.25 32.60
CA VAL A 22 -1.79 1.33 31.53
C VAL A 22 -2.55 1.62 30.23
N SER A 23 -3.84 1.97 30.32
CA SER A 23 -4.68 2.35 29.18
C SER A 23 -4.23 3.67 28.54
N HIS A 24 -3.86 4.66 29.35
CA HIS A 24 -3.33 5.95 28.88
C HIS A 24 -1.99 5.76 28.15
N TYR A 25 -1.08 4.95 28.68
CA TYR A 25 0.21 4.67 28.04
C TYR A 25 0.09 3.85 26.75
N LYS A 26 -0.98 3.07 26.59
CA LYS A 26 -1.26 2.29 25.36
C LYS A 26 -2.23 2.98 24.38
N GLY A 27 -2.67 4.20 24.66
CA GLY A 27 -3.51 4.99 23.76
C GLY A 27 -4.91 4.42 23.49
N GLN A 28 -5.42 3.56 24.36
CA GLN A 28 -6.79 3.03 24.27
C GLN A 28 -7.65 3.69 25.36
N TRP A 29 -8.82 4.24 25.02
CA TRP A 29 -9.82 4.68 25.99
C TRP A 29 -10.86 3.56 26.12
N ILE A 30 -11.07 3.03 27.34
CA ILE A 30 -12.01 1.94 27.59
C ILE A 30 -13.45 2.43 27.33
N SER A 31 -14.19 1.72 26.49
CA SER A 31 -15.65 1.82 26.35
C SER A 31 -16.33 0.89 27.36
N ILE A 32 -17.14 1.44 28.27
CA ILE A 32 -17.98 0.65 29.19
C ILE A 32 -19.36 0.46 28.55
N PRO A 33 -19.79 -0.78 28.21
CA PRO A 33 -20.96 -1.06 27.37
C PRO A 33 -22.28 -1.16 28.15
N LEU A 34 -22.48 -0.33 29.19
CA LEU A 34 -23.63 -0.47 30.10
C LEU A 34 -24.51 0.78 30.25
N LEU A 35 -24.32 1.79 29.40
CA LEU A 35 -25.13 3.03 29.43
C LEU A 35 -25.67 3.47 28.05
N SER A 36 -25.53 2.66 27.00
CA SER A 36 -26.08 2.99 25.67
C SER A 36 -27.58 2.76 25.53
N ASP A 37 -28.19 1.99 26.44
CA ASP A 37 -29.54 1.45 26.23
C ASP A 37 -30.65 2.25 26.96
N PHE A 38 -30.32 3.40 27.56
CA PHE A 38 -31.26 4.21 28.35
C PHE A 38 -31.82 5.46 27.66
N PHE A 39 -31.36 5.82 26.45
CA PHE A 39 -31.84 7.01 25.74
C PHE A 39 -32.14 6.72 24.27
N THR A 40 -33.19 5.94 23.99
CA THR A 40 -33.89 5.97 22.69
C THR A 40 -35.36 5.65 22.89
N VAL A 41 -36.18 6.68 23.12
CA VAL A 41 -37.63 6.67 22.90
C VAL A 41 -38.01 8.00 22.25
N ALA A 42 -38.88 7.88 21.23
CA ALA A 42 -39.52 8.91 20.40
C ALA A 42 -38.61 9.56 19.33
N GLU A 43 -38.98 9.68 18.05
CA GLU A 43 -40.30 9.64 17.41
C GLU A 43 -40.13 9.44 15.89
N ASP A 44 -41.16 8.92 15.22
CA ASP A 44 -41.16 8.44 13.84
C ASP A 44 -41.88 9.41 12.87
N THR A 45 -41.28 9.66 11.70
CA THR A 45 -41.89 9.96 10.36
C THR A 45 -42.50 11.37 10.06
N PRO A 46 -42.90 11.71 8.80
CA PRO A 46 -42.04 12.30 7.75
C PRO A 46 -42.68 13.50 6.96
N GLU A 47 -41.93 14.47 6.43
CA GLU A 47 -42.40 15.24 5.25
C GLU A 47 -41.34 16.06 4.48
N LEU A 48 -41.71 16.38 3.24
CA LEU A 48 -40.96 16.93 2.12
C LEU A 48 -40.83 18.48 2.16
N LEU A 49 -39.81 18.99 1.44
CA LEU A 49 -39.62 20.35 0.90
C LEU A 49 -38.93 21.46 1.74
N THR A 50 -37.76 21.83 1.22
CA THR A 50 -37.13 23.17 1.14
C THR A 50 -36.99 24.03 2.41
N SER A 51 -35.75 24.20 2.86
CA SER A 51 -35.28 25.48 3.41
C SER A 51 -33.75 25.57 3.35
N LYS A 52 -33.23 26.68 2.83
CA LYS A 52 -31.82 27.07 2.91
C LYS A 52 -31.45 27.29 4.38
N SER A 53 -30.38 26.67 4.83
CA SER A 53 -29.70 27.04 6.06
C SER A 53 -28.20 26.79 5.87
N ASP A 54 -27.46 27.90 5.86
CA ASP A 54 -26.00 27.93 5.91
C ASP A 54 -25.54 27.27 7.21
N ILE A 55 -25.03 26.05 7.07
CA ILE A 55 -24.23 25.40 8.10
C ILE A 55 -22.85 25.18 7.50
N SER A 56 -21.91 26.00 7.97
CA SER A 56 -20.48 25.87 7.66
C SER A 56 -20.03 24.45 7.97
N THR A 57 -19.82 23.67 6.92
CA THR A 57 -19.23 22.33 7.01
C THR A 57 -17.75 22.49 7.36
N PRO A 58 -17.19 21.67 8.27
CA PRO A 58 -15.74 21.62 8.47
C PRO A 58 -15.10 21.18 7.15
N PRO A 59 -13.94 21.74 6.76
CA PRO A 59 -13.36 21.49 5.45
C PRO A 59 -13.10 20.00 5.28
N GLU A 60 -13.81 19.43 4.31
CA GLU A 60 -13.45 18.18 3.68
C GLU A 60 -11.99 18.30 3.25
N ILE A 61 -11.14 17.35 3.67
CA ILE A 61 -9.76 17.23 3.14
C ILE A 61 -9.90 16.73 1.70
N ILE A 62 -10.29 17.64 0.81
CA ILE A 62 -10.24 17.48 -0.63
C ILE A 62 -8.75 17.47 -0.96
N LYS A 63 -8.23 16.34 -1.50
CA LYS A 63 -6.89 16.31 -2.12
C LYS A 63 -6.87 17.49 -3.11
N THR A 64 -6.13 18.56 -2.81
CA THR A 64 -6.06 19.76 -3.65
C THR A 64 -5.58 19.32 -5.04
N ARG A 65 -6.30 19.78 -6.05
CA ARG A 65 -6.23 19.30 -7.43
C ARG A 65 -4.84 19.56 -8.03
N SER A 66 -4.00 18.53 -8.07
CA SER A 66 -2.71 18.54 -8.78
C SER A 66 -2.61 17.40 -9.78
N THR A 67 -2.00 17.69 -10.92
CA THR A 67 -1.68 16.73 -11.98
C THR A 67 -0.45 15.94 -11.58
N GLU A 68 -0.61 14.77 -10.97
CA GLU A 68 0.54 13.88 -10.76
C GLU A 68 0.87 13.22 -12.11
N HIS A 69 1.97 13.66 -12.71
CA HIS A 69 2.60 13.02 -13.84
C HIS A 69 3.60 12.00 -13.30
N HIS A 70 3.20 10.74 -13.29
CA HIS A 70 4.12 9.65 -13.04
C HIS A 70 4.88 9.38 -14.35
N GLU A 71 6.21 9.40 -14.29
CA GLU A 71 7.06 9.02 -15.41
C GLU A 71 7.06 7.49 -15.55
N PHE A 72 5.97 6.98 -16.13
CA PHE A 72 5.76 5.56 -16.42
C PHE A 72 6.61 5.05 -17.59
N GLU A 73 7.30 5.95 -18.28
CA GLU A 73 8.15 5.58 -19.39
C GLU A 73 9.55 5.21 -18.90
N MET A 74 9.80 3.90 -18.86
CA MET A 74 11.15 3.35 -18.90
C MET A 74 11.92 4.00 -20.06
N SER A 75 13.21 4.30 -19.88
CA SER A 75 14.06 4.80 -20.96
C SER A 75 14.07 3.80 -22.14
N SER A 76 14.44 4.27 -23.33
CA SER A 76 14.60 3.40 -24.51
C SER A 76 15.57 2.24 -24.26
N GLU A 77 16.61 2.46 -23.47
CA GLU A 77 17.59 1.44 -23.04
C GLU A 77 16.98 0.46 -22.03
N GLN A 78 16.23 0.94 -21.04
CA GLN A 78 15.51 0.10 -20.08
C GLN A 78 14.44 -0.76 -20.77
N ARG A 79 13.74 -0.23 -21.79
CA ARG A 79 12.80 -1.00 -22.62
C ARG A 79 13.51 -2.11 -23.41
N ARG A 80 14.70 -1.82 -23.95
CA ARG A 80 15.53 -2.81 -24.68
C ARG A 80 16.09 -3.88 -23.74
N ALA A 81 16.44 -3.53 -22.51
CA ALA A 81 17.01 -4.43 -21.51
C ALA A 81 15.97 -5.11 -20.59
N CYS A 82 14.70 -4.69 -20.64
CA CYS A 82 13.60 -5.14 -19.76
C CYS A 82 13.79 -4.96 -18.24
N GLY A 83 15.00 -4.62 -17.79
CA GLY A 83 15.29 -4.24 -16.40
C GLY A 83 14.80 -2.84 -16.10
N SER A 84 14.03 -2.68 -15.02
CA SER A 84 13.92 -1.38 -14.37
C SER A 84 15.11 -1.22 -13.43
N LEU A 85 15.54 0.02 -13.16
CA LEU A 85 16.66 0.23 -12.24
C LEU A 85 16.39 -0.37 -10.85
N THR A 86 15.13 -0.44 -10.40
CA THR A 86 14.79 -1.11 -9.13
C THR A 86 15.16 -2.59 -9.10
N VAL A 87 15.04 -3.30 -10.24
CA VAL A 87 15.44 -4.71 -10.34
C VAL A 87 16.96 -4.83 -10.42
N THR A 88 17.61 -4.00 -11.24
CA THR A 88 19.07 -4.01 -11.36
C THR A 88 19.75 -3.73 -10.03
N GLN A 89 19.30 -2.70 -9.31
CA GLN A 89 19.81 -2.38 -7.98
C GLN A 89 19.45 -3.45 -6.94
N GLY A 90 18.25 -4.04 -7.02
CA GLY A 90 17.87 -5.17 -6.16
C GLY A 90 18.77 -6.40 -6.36
N LEU A 91 19.18 -6.68 -7.59
CA LEU A 91 20.15 -7.73 -7.92
C LEU A 91 21.57 -7.40 -7.41
N GLU A 92 21.98 -6.13 -7.42
CA GLU A 92 23.27 -5.71 -6.86
C GLU A 92 23.32 -5.88 -5.35
N VAL A 93 22.25 -5.52 -4.64
CA VAL A 93 22.11 -5.81 -3.19
C VAL A 93 22.20 -7.31 -2.94
N LYS A 94 21.55 -8.14 -3.77
CA LYS A 94 21.63 -9.60 -3.67
C LYS A 94 23.06 -10.14 -3.82
N LYS A 95 23.87 -9.57 -4.72
CA LYS A 95 25.26 -10.01 -4.91
C LYS A 95 26.15 -9.77 -3.67
N GLN A 96 25.71 -8.96 -2.71
CA GLN A 96 26.42 -8.72 -1.46
C GLN A 96 26.10 -9.74 -0.37
N ASP A 97 25.15 -10.66 -0.59
CA ASP A 97 24.88 -11.77 0.33
C ASP A 97 25.90 -12.91 0.07
N ASN A 98 26.64 -13.32 1.11
CA ASN A 98 27.89 -14.08 1.00
C ASN A 98 27.75 -15.55 0.52
N GLY A 99 26.55 -15.94 0.06
CA GLY A 99 26.23 -17.28 -0.43
C GLY A 99 25.98 -18.31 0.68
N ILE A 100 25.35 -19.43 0.34
CA ILE A 100 25.19 -20.57 1.25
C ILE A 100 26.35 -21.54 1.03
N TYR A 101 27.09 -21.83 2.08
CA TYR A 101 28.15 -22.83 2.12
C TYR A 101 27.60 -24.15 2.62
N THR A 102 28.06 -25.25 2.02
CA THR A 102 27.68 -26.60 2.41
C THR A 102 28.92 -27.46 2.65
N TRP A 103 28.81 -28.41 3.57
CA TRP A 103 29.82 -29.44 3.78
C TRP A 103 29.15 -30.73 4.27
N VAL A 104 29.84 -31.85 4.11
CA VAL A 104 29.44 -33.14 4.67
C VAL A 104 30.37 -33.43 5.85
N ASP A 105 29.81 -33.77 7.01
CA ASP A 105 30.59 -34.15 8.18
C ASP A 105 31.06 -35.61 8.12
N ASP A 106 31.86 -36.00 9.11
CA ASP A 106 32.43 -37.37 9.21
C ASP A 106 31.37 -38.47 9.36
N LYS A 107 30.11 -38.10 9.65
CA LYS A 107 28.97 -39.02 9.73
C LYS A 107 28.15 -39.08 8.43
N GLY A 108 28.61 -38.40 7.38
CA GLY A 108 27.90 -38.32 6.11
C GLY A 108 26.71 -37.34 6.13
N ILE A 109 26.57 -36.50 7.17
CA ILE A 109 25.46 -35.55 7.29
C ILE A 109 25.83 -34.26 6.55
N THR A 110 24.95 -33.80 5.67
CA THR A 110 25.09 -32.52 4.97
C THR A 110 24.66 -31.36 5.86
N HIS A 111 25.51 -30.35 5.97
CA HIS A 111 25.27 -29.11 6.71
C HIS A 111 25.23 -27.90 5.77
N PHE A 112 24.63 -26.80 6.23
CA PHE A 112 24.52 -25.53 5.51
C PHE A 112 24.83 -24.35 6.44
N SER A 113 25.48 -23.31 5.93
CA SER A 113 25.71 -22.06 6.65
C SER A 113 25.82 -20.88 5.68
N ASP A 114 25.48 -19.68 6.15
CA ASP A 114 25.71 -18.39 5.49
C ASP A 114 27.12 -17.81 5.78
N VAL A 115 27.96 -18.53 6.52
CA VAL A 115 29.33 -18.13 6.87
C VAL A 115 30.33 -19.04 6.18
N ALA A 116 31.19 -18.46 5.33
CA ALA A 116 32.23 -19.17 4.58
C ALA A 116 33.13 -20.05 5.46
N ALA A 117 33.44 -19.55 6.66
CA ALA A 117 34.33 -20.18 7.62
C ALA A 117 33.62 -21.08 8.65
N ALA A 118 32.34 -21.42 8.47
CA ALA A 118 31.61 -22.28 9.41
C ALA A 118 32.25 -23.68 9.56
N ASN A 119 32.92 -24.17 8.51
CA ASN A 119 33.72 -25.38 8.53
C ASN A 119 34.89 -25.27 7.55
N LYS A 120 35.98 -25.99 7.78
CA LYS A 120 37.14 -26.05 6.86
C LYS A 120 36.78 -26.65 5.50
N ASN A 121 35.79 -27.54 5.47
CA ASN A 121 35.31 -28.23 4.27
C ASN A 121 34.09 -27.53 3.65
N SER A 122 33.74 -26.34 4.14
CA SER A 122 32.68 -25.52 3.56
C SER A 122 33.03 -25.17 2.12
N ILE A 123 32.21 -25.66 1.18
CA ILE A 123 32.24 -25.24 -0.22
C ILE A 123 31.03 -24.38 -0.51
N LEU A 124 31.20 -23.34 -1.34
CA LEU A 124 30.07 -22.55 -1.80
C LEU A 124 29.11 -23.47 -2.56
N SER A 125 27.88 -23.57 -2.07
CA SER A 125 26.86 -24.42 -2.68
C SER A 125 26.51 -23.91 -4.08
N GLN A 126 26.30 -24.82 -5.03
CA GLN A 126 25.69 -24.49 -6.33
C GLN A 126 24.18 -24.22 -6.20
N TYR A 127 23.61 -24.40 -5.01
CA TYR A 127 22.23 -24.05 -4.72
C TYR A 127 22.06 -22.54 -4.67
N SER A 128 21.73 -21.94 -5.81
CA SER A 128 21.11 -20.63 -5.86
C SER A 128 19.59 -20.83 -5.88
N GLU A 129 18.95 -20.93 -4.71
CA GLU A 129 17.56 -20.48 -4.69
C GLU A 129 17.61 -19.01 -5.14
N PRO A 130 16.72 -18.56 -6.03
CA PRO A 130 16.57 -17.13 -6.24
C PRO A 130 16.07 -16.56 -4.91
N GLN A 131 16.98 -16.26 -3.97
CA GLN A 131 16.64 -15.50 -2.79
C GLN A 131 16.19 -14.14 -3.31
N TYR A 132 14.88 -13.97 -3.31
CA TYR A 132 14.24 -12.72 -3.56
C TYR A 132 14.71 -11.72 -2.50
N SER A 133 15.28 -10.60 -2.93
CA SER A 133 15.64 -9.49 -2.04
C SER A 133 14.58 -8.39 -2.16
N PHE A 134 14.23 -7.84 -0.99
CA PHE A 134 13.34 -6.71 -0.87
C PHE A 134 13.99 -5.68 0.04
N ASP A 135 14.67 -4.71 -0.58
CA ASP A 135 15.46 -3.71 0.11
C ASP A 135 14.71 -2.37 0.15
N ILE A 136 14.80 -1.69 1.29
CA ILE A 136 14.14 -0.41 1.51
C ILE A 136 15.15 0.57 2.10
N GLU A 137 15.45 1.59 1.32
CA GLU A 137 16.23 2.75 1.72
C GLU A 137 15.29 3.95 1.87
N ILE A 138 15.30 4.58 3.04
CA ILE A 138 14.51 5.78 3.31
C ILE A 138 15.49 6.90 3.67
N ASN A 139 15.47 7.95 2.88
CA ASN A 139 16.30 9.14 3.06
C ASN A 139 15.41 10.35 3.36
N SER A 140 15.99 11.38 3.96
CA SER A 140 15.27 12.61 4.30
C SER A 140 16.12 13.85 4.04
N ILE A 141 15.52 14.86 3.43
CA ILE A 141 16.18 16.14 3.11
C ILE A 141 15.32 17.27 3.69
N ALA A 142 15.95 18.21 4.40
CA ALA A 142 15.27 19.33 5.04
C ALA A 142 14.11 18.94 5.99
N THR A 143 14.10 17.71 6.49
CA THR A 143 13.17 17.19 7.51
C THR A 143 13.90 16.16 8.37
N ASN A 144 13.46 16.01 9.62
CA ASN A 144 13.91 14.95 10.51
C ASN A 144 12.69 14.11 10.99
N PRO A 145 12.20 13.17 10.17
CA PRO A 145 11.03 12.37 10.52
C PRO A 145 11.33 11.50 11.75
N PRO A 146 10.36 11.30 12.66
CA PRO A 146 10.59 10.49 13.84
C PRO A 146 10.93 9.04 13.44
N PRO A 147 11.77 8.31 14.21
CA PRO A 147 12.11 6.91 13.92
C PRO A 147 10.87 6.01 13.74
N PHE A 148 9.79 6.33 14.44
CA PHE A 148 8.51 5.63 14.32
C PHE A 148 7.91 5.69 12.91
N LEU A 149 8.03 6.82 12.18
CA LEU A 149 7.54 6.93 10.81
C LEU A 149 8.29 5.96 9.88
N ARG A 150 9.62 5.89 10.01
CA ARG A 150 10.47 4.98 9.24
C ARG A 150 10.11 3.53 9.51
N ASN A 151 9.99 3.13 10.78
CA ASN A 151 9.60 1.77 11.14
C ASN A 151 8.20 1.43 10.62
N LYS A 152 7.25 2.35 10.76
CA LYS A 152 5.88 2.19 10.25
C LYS A 152 5.84 1.99 8.73
N LEU A 153 6.61 2.78 7.98
CA LEU A 153 6.79 2.60 6.53
C LEU A 153 7.39 1.25 6.21
N THR A 154 8.55 0.92 6.77
CA THR A 154 9.26 -0.33 6.50
C THR A 154 8.38 -1.56 6.79
N THR A 155 7.68 -1.59 7.93
CA THR A 155 6.76 -2.68 8.26
C THR A 155 5.61 -2.77 7.26
N THR A 156 5.00 -1.65 6.88
CA THR A 156 3.88 -1.63 5.92
C THR A 156 4.34 -2.13 4.55
N LEU A 157 5.47 -1.65 4.05
CA LEU A 157 6.02 -2.05 2.75
C LEU A 157 6.40 -3.55 2.72
N LYS A 158 6.95 -4.09 3.81
CA LYS A 158 7.21 -5.53 3.94
C LYS A 158 5.94 -6.38 3.94
N HIS A 159 4.83 -5.87 4.48
CA HIS A 159 3.53 -6.57 4.39
C HIS A 159 2.99 -6.55 2.96
N ILE A 160 3.07 -5.42 2.27
CA ILE A 160 2.65 -5.31 0.87
C ILE A 160 3.49 -6.26 0.00
N ASP A 161 4.82 -6.27 0.19
CA ASP A 161 5.71 -7.24 -0.45
C ASP A 161 5.24 -8.69 -0.23
N ALA A 162 4.95 -9.07 1.03
CA ALA A 162 4.48 -10.40 1.34
C ALA A 162 3.17 -10.77 0.62
N GLU A 163 2.28 -9.80 0.38
CA GLU A 163 1.08 -10.01 -0.43
C GLU A 163 1.40 -10.20 -1.92
N TYR A 164 2.35 -9.45 -2.48
CA TYR A 164 2.82 -9.64 -3.86
C TYR A 164 3.38 -11.04 -4.05
N ARG A 165 4.19 -11.51 -3.10
CA ARG A 165 4.79 -12.85 -3.11
C ARG A 165 3.76 -13.98 -3.01
N GLN A 166 2.59 -13.72 -2.41
CA GLN A 166 1.49 -14.69 -2.39
C GLN A 166 0.72 -14.72 -3.72
N LEU A 167 0.75 -13.62 -4.48
CA LEU A 167 0.05 -13.49 -5.76
C LEU A 167 0.93 -13.80 -6.96
N LEU A 168 2.26 -13.82 -6.81
CA LEU A 168 3.22 -14.13 -7.86
C LEU A 168 3.75 -15.55 -7.76
N PRO A 169 3.90 -16.28 -8.89
CA PRO A 169 4.70 -17.49 -8.91
C PRO A 169 6.14 -17.18 -8.52
N LYS A 170 6.75 -18.01 -7.68
CA LYS A 170 8.13 -17.80 -7.19
C LYS A 170 9.16 -17.56 -8.30
N ARG A 171 8.99 -18.21 -9.46
CA ARG A 171 9.89 -18.07 -10.62
C ARG A 171 9.83 -16.69 -11.28
N GLU A 172 8.73 -15.97 -11.11
CA GLU A 172 8.49 -14.65 -11.71
C GLU A 172 8.82 -13.50 -10.75
N LEU A 173 9.28 -13.82 -9.54
CA LEU A 173 9.50 -12.86 -8.47
C LEU A 173 10.90 -12.23 -8.62
N LEU A 174 10.94 -10.94 -8.97
CA LEU A 174 12.17 -10.20 -9.20
C LEU A 174 12.57 -9.40 -7.95
N PRO A 175 13.85 -9.30 -7.58
CA PRO A 175 14.24 -8.47 -6.43
C PRO A 175 13.87 -7.00 -6.65
N ILE A 176 13.53 -6.30 -5.57
CA ILE A 176 13.12 -4.89 -5.61
C ILE A 176 13.97 -4.10 -4.60
N LYS A 177 14.56 -2.99 -5.05
CA LYS A 177 15.07 -1.93 -4.18
C LYS A 177 14.14 -0.71 -4.22
N ILE A 178 13.67 -0.27 -3.06
CA ILE A 178 12.93 0.98 -2.88
C ILE A 178 13.89 2.04 -2.36
N ASP A 179 14.09 3.11 -3.11
CA ASP A 179 14.78 4.33 -2.64
C ASP A 179 13.74 5.45 -2.51
N LEU A 180 13.43 5.81 -1.27
CA LEU A 180 12.39 6.76 -0.89
C LEU A 180 13.02 7.99 -0.23
N ILE A 181 12.71 9.19 -0.73
CA ILE A 181 13.19 10.46 -0.17
C ILE A 181 12.02 11.28 0.38
N LEU A 182 12.07 11.62 1.67
CA LEU A 182 11.14 12.55 2.32
C LEU A 182 11.74 13.97 2.29
N ALA A 183 11.08 14.90 1.59
CA ALA A 183 11.50 16.30 1.50
C ALA A 183 10.68 17.18 2.44
N GLY A 184 11.31 17.84 3.41
CA GLY A 184 10.63 18.66 4.42
C GLY A 184 10.19 20.05 3.97
N SER A 185 10.54 20.46 2.75
CA SER A 185 10.18 21.77 2.21
C SER A 185 9.81 21.67 0.74
N ALA A 186 8.94 22.59 0.30
CA ALA A 186 8.56 22.70 -1.11
C ALA A 186 9.77 22.95 -2.02
N GLY A 187 10.77 23.71 -1.54
CA GLY A 187 12.04 23.94 -2.26
C GLY A 187 12.81 22.64 -2.48
N ALA A 188 13.10 21.88 -1.42
CA ALA A 188 13.80 20.60 -1.52
C ALA A 188 13.03 19.60 -2.39
N TYR A 189 11.69 19.58 -2.30
CA TYR A 189 10.87 18.72 -3.15
C TYR A 189 10.92 19.15 -4.63
N SER A 190 10.86 20.45 -4.92
CA SER A 190 11.01 20.96 -6.29
C SER A 190 12.39 20.65 -6.86
N ASP A 191 13.45 20.68 -6.05
CA ASP A 191 14.80 20.30 -6.46
C ASP A 191 14.86 18.83 -6.86
N LEU A 192 14.22 17.95 -6.09
CA LEU A 192 14.07 16.52 -6.44
C LEU A 192 13.29 16.34 -7.74
N GLN A 193 12.21 17.10 -7.94
CA GLN A 193 11.45 17.07 -9.19
C GLN A 193 12.34 17.46 -10.37
N ARG A 194 13.04 18.60 -10.30
CA ARG A 194 13.92 19.04 -11.40
C ARG A 194 15.06 18.05 -11.68
N LYS A 195 15.52 17.33 -10.65
CA LYS A 195 16.60 16.35 -10.78
C LYS A 195 16.15 15.01 -11.39
N TYR A 196 14.98 14.52 -10.98
CA TYR A 196 14.59 13.12 -11.25
C TYR A 196 13.30 12.98 -12.07
N SER A 197 12.54 14.05 -12.28
CA SER A 197 11.29 14.06 -13.03
C SER A 197 11.37 15.05 -14.18
N ASN A 198 10.86 14.66 -15.34
CA ASN A 198 10.70 15.58 -16.48
C ASN A 198 9.49 16.54 -16.33
N SER A 199 8.76 16.46 -15.21
CA SER A 199 7.58 17.28 -14.92
C SER A 199 7.66 17.91 -13.54
N VAL A 200 7.49 19.24 -13.50
CA VAL A 200 7.31 20.02 -12.27
C VAL A 200 5.81 20.21 -12.04
N SER A 201 5.20 19.27 -11.33
CA SER A 201 3.77 19.32 -10.98
C SER A 201 3.56 19.49 -9.48
N ALA A 202 2.44 20.07 -9.06
CA ALA A 202 2.08 20.26 -7.65
C ALA A 202 1.64 18.95 -6.93
N SER A 203 2.23 17.80 -7.27
CA SER A 203 1.93 16.51 -6.64
C SER A 203 2.53 16.43 -5.25
N GLN A 204 1.95 15.61 -4.38
CA GLN A 204 2.47 15.37 -3.03
C GLN A 204 3.57 14.30 -2.99
N GLY A 205 3.69 13.53 -4.06
CA GLY A 205 4.80 12.62 -4.32
C GLY A 205 5.00 12.37 -5.81
N PHE A 206 6.09 11.70 -6.15
CA PHE A 206 6.30 11.11 -7.46
C PHE A 206 7.26 9.92 -7.38
N TYR A 207 7.18 9.04 -8.38
CA TYR A 207 8.15 7.98 -8.63
C TYR A 207 8.76 8.16 -10.01
N SER A 208 10.09 8.16 -10.07
CA SER A 208 10.87 8.13 -11.30
C SER A 208 11.41 6.72 -11.56
N SER A 209 10.81 6.03 -12.53
CA SER A 209 11.27 4.69 -12.94
C SER A 209 12.67 4.71 -13.57
N LYS A 210 13.02 5.82 -14.24
CA LYS A 210 14.34 6.03 -14.84
C LYS A 210 15.45 6.10 -13.82
N HIS A 211 15.21 6.68 -12.64
CA HIS A 211 16.23 6.87 -11.60
C HIS A 211 16.05 5.94 -10.39
N ASN A 212 14.94 5.19 -10.35
CA ASN A 212 14.47 4.44 -9.19
C ASN A 212 14.40 5.28 -7.91
N VAL A 213 13.75 6.45 -7.97
CA VAL A 213 13.57 7.31 -6.81
C VAL A 213 12.09 7.61 -6.64
N ALA A 214 11.56 7.28 -5.45
CA ALA A 214 10.28 7.80 -4.96
C ALA A 214 10.56 9.01 -4.07
N ALA A 215 9.86 10.12 -4.29
CA ALA A 215 10.02 11.33 -3.49
C ALA A 215 8.66 11.81 -2.98
N VAL A 216 8.63 12.30 -1.74
CA VAL A 216 7.40 12.75 -1.06
C VAL A 216 7.65 14.09 -0.39
N LEU A 217 6.74 15.04 -0.60
CA LEU A 217 6.69 16.27 0.18
C LEU A 217 6.13 15.96 1.58
N HIS A 218 6.97 16.12 2.60
CA HIS A 218 6.66 15.81 3.98
C HIS A 218 6.03 17.01 4.69
N HIS A 219 4.71 17.13 4.61
CA HIS A 219 3.98 18.14 5.38
C HIS A 219 3.67 17.70 6.81
N ASN A 220 3.32 16.43 6.97
CA ASN A 220 3.14 15.79 8.27
C ASN A 220 3.28 14.27 8.13
N ASP A 221 3.59 13.59 9.22
CA ASP A 221 3.87 12.15 9.24
C ASP A 221 2.73 11.31 8.64
N GLN A 222 1.48 11.68 8.87
CA GLN A 222 0.34 10.90 8.39
C GLN A 222 0.17 11.00 6.87
N GLN A 223 0.27 12.21 6.32
CA GLN A 223 0.22 12.42 4.88
C GLN A 223 1.44 11.78 4.21
N ALA A 224 2.65 12.06 4.72
CA ALA A 224 3.87 11.50 4.16
C ALA A 224 3.87 9.97 4.21
N PHE A 225 3.36 9.36 5.29
CA PHE A 225 3.20 7.92 5.37
C PHE A 225 2.35 7.37 4.20
N ARG A 226 1.17 7.95 3.96
CA ARG A 226 0.26 7.45 2.92
C ARG A 226 0.84 7.65 1.52
N THR A 227 1.36 8.84 1.24
CA THR A 227 1.98 9.14 -0.06
C THR A 227 3.23 8.29 -0.30
N ALA A 228 4.06 8.06 0.73
CA ALA A 228 5.23 7.18 0.61
C ALA A 228 4.82 5.72 0.32
N VAL A 229 3.75 5.21 0.94
CA VAL A 229 3.20 3.90 0.59
C VAL A 229 2.75 3.87 -0.88
N HIS A 230 2.03 4.90 -1.34
CA HIS A 230 1.58 5.02 -2.73
C HIS A 230 2.74 4.99 -3.73
N GLU A 231 3.73 5.87 -3.58
CA GLU A 231 4.87 5.93 -4.49
C GLU A 231 5.74 4.67 -4.42
N SER A 232 5.89 4.06 -3.24
CA SER A 232 6.61 2.79 -3.08
C SER A 232 5.93 1.64 -3.80
N VAL A 233 4.60 1.63 -3.87
CA VAL A 233 3.86 0.64 -4.67
C VAL A 233 4.12 0.83 -6.16
N HIS A 234 4.31 2.05 -6.64
CA HIS A 234 4.76 2.25 -8.02
C HIS A 234 6.15 1.67 -8.27
N VAL A 235 7.08 1.79 -7.31
CA VAL A 235 8.39 1.13 -7.39
C VAL A 235 8.20 -0.39 -7.50
N MET A 236 7.38 -0.99 -6.65
CA MET A 236 7.09 -2.42 -6.68
C MET A 236 6.46 -2.86 -8.01
N ASN A 237 5.49 -2.10 -8.52
CA ASN A 237 4.81 -2.38 -9.79
C ASN A 237 5.80 -2.30 -10.96
N ALA A 238 6.64 -1.26 -10.99
CA ALA A 238 7.70 -1.16 -11.98
C ALA A 238 8.72 -2.29 -11.82
N GLY A 239 9.01 -2.73 -10.60
CA GLY A 239 9.93 -3.81 -10.26
C GLY A 239 9.44 -5.21 -10.62
N GLN A 240 8.16 -5.52 -10.44
CA GLN A 240 7.60 -6.83 -10.79
C GLN A 240 7.05 -6.88 -12.21
N PHE A 241 6.31 -5.85 -12.63
CA PHE A 241 5.53 -5.91 -13.88
C PHE A 241 6.10 -5.08 -15.02
N GLY A 242 7.03 -4.16 -14.76
CA GLY A 242 7.45 -3.18 -15.76
C GLY A 242 6.27 -2.26 -16.12
N SER A 243 6.10 -1.96 -17.42
CA SER A 243 4.95 -1.17 -17.88
C SER A 243 3.64 -1.92 -17.65
N THR A 244 2.62 -1.26 -17.10
CA THR A 244 1.29 -1.84 -16.84
C THR A 244 0.18 -0.86 -17.23
N PRO A 245 -1.06 -1.34 -17.45
CA PRO A 245 -2.20 -0.45 -17.64
C PRO A 245 -2.38 0.48 -16.44
N ARG A 246 -2.64 1.77 -16.69
CA ARG A 246 -2.71 2.78 -15.63
C ARG A 246 -3.74 2.45 -14.55
N TRP A 247 -4.88 1.88 -14.94
CA TRP A 247 -5.91 1.49 -13.97
C TRP A 247 -5.40 0.49 -12.93
N PHE A 248 -4.50 -0.41 -13.32
CA PHE A 248 -3.94 -1.45 -12.47
C PHE A 248 -2.87 -0.87 -11.56
N ASN A 249 -1.97 -0.08 -12.15
CA ASN A 249 -0.86 0.54 -11.43
C ASN A 249 -1.34 1.53 -10.35
N GLU A 250 -2.20 2.47 -10.74
CA GLU A 250 -2.81 3.43 -9.80
C GLU A 250 -3.76 2.71 -8.84
N GLY A 251 -4.48 1.70 -9.31
CA GLY A 251 -5.41 0.93 -8.49
C GLY A 251 -4.73 0.21 -7.35
N LEU A 252 -3.57 -0.41 -7.57
CA LEU A 252 -2.77 -1.04 -6.53
C LEU A 252 -2.22 0.00 -5.56
N ALA A 253 -1.64 1.09 -6.06
CA ALA A 253 -1.10 2.16 -5.22
C ALA A 253 -2.17 2.76 -4.30
N GLU A 254 -3.32 3.14 -4.87
CA GLU A 254 -4.48 3.64 -4.13
C GLU A 254 -5.08 2.60 -3.18
N TYR A 255 -5.06 1.32 -3.52
CA TYR A 255 -5.58 0.25 -2.65
C TYR A 255 -4.72 0.12 -1.39
N PHE A 256 -3.41 0.01 -1.55
CA PHE A 256 -2.47 -0.20 -0.44
C PHE A 256 -2.30 1.07 0.42
N GLU A 257 -2.47 2.27 -0.13
CA GLU A 257 -2.51 3.50 0.69
C GLU A 257 -3.90 3.77 1.34
N SER A 258 -4.90 2.94 1.07
CA SER A 258 -6.27 3.18 1.50
C SER A 258 -6.46 2.97 3.00
N PRO A 259 -7.28 3.78 3.69
CA PRO A 259 -7.62 3.54 5.09
C PRO A 259 -8.27 2.17 5.34
N LEU A 260 -8.95 1.59 4.33
CA LEU A 260 -9.59 0.28 4.45
C LEU A 260 -8.56 -0.85 4.52
N TYR A 261 -7.55 -0.82 3.64
CA TYR A 261 -6.44 -1.76 3.69
C TYR A 261 -5.62 -1.59 4.96
N LEU A 262 -5.22 -0.35 5.27
CA LEU A 262 -4.42 -0.04 6.45
C LEU A 262 -5.10 -0.46 7.76
N LYS A 263 -6.44 -0.39 7.85
CA LYS A 263 -7.19 -0.94 8.99
C LYS A 263 -7.02 -2.45 9.12
N GLN A 264 -7.02 -3.20 8.02
CA GLN A 264 -6.82 -4.65 8.06
C GLN A 264 -5.41 -5.00 8.56
N LEU A 265 -4.42 -4.18 8.19
CA LEU A 265 -3.05 -4.31 8.67
C LEU A 265 -2.84 -3.85 10.11
N ASN A 266 -3.68 -2.96 10.68
CA ASN A 266 -3.57 -2.56 12.09
C ASN A 266 -3.47 -3.78 13.01
N ASN A 267 -4.24 -4.83 12.77
CA ASN A 267 -4.26 -6.05 13.59
C ASN A 267 -3.02 -6.93 13.42
N LYS A 268 -2.23 -6.71 12.36
CA LYS A 268 -1.01 -7.46 12.02
C LYS A 268 0.25 -6.63 12.25
N SER A 269 0.10 -5.37 12.62
CA SER A 269 1.20 -4.45 12.86
C SER A 269 1.14 -3.91 14.28
N GLN A 270 2.27 -3.46 14.81
CA GLN A 270 2.33 -2.77 16.10
C GLN A 270 1.87 -1.30 16.04
N PHE A 271 1.31 -0.87 14.91
CA PHE A 271 1.06 0.54 14.60
C PHE A 271 -0.42 0.80 14.33
N GLN A 272 -0.90 1.96 14.77
CA GLN A 272 -2.16 2.51 14.25
C GLN A 272 -1.88 3.14 12.87
N LEU A 273 -2.22 2.41 11.81
CA LEU A 273 -2.03 2.81 10.43
C LEU A 273 -3.20 3.65 9.90
N ALA A 274 -4.43 3.35 10.37
CA ALA A 274 -5.64 4.10 10.05
C ALA A 274 -6.55 4.30 11.27
N THR A 275 -7.20 5.47 11.34
CA THR A 275 -8.17 5.81 12.40
C THR A 275 -9.59 5.39 12.01
N SER A 276 -10.46 5.17 13.01
CA SER A 276 -11.88 4.85 12.79
C SER A 276 -12.61 5.91 11.95
N ARG A 277 -12.27 7.20 12.12
CA ARG A 277 -12.83 8.30 11.33
C ARG A 277 -12.46 8.18 9.85
N GLN A 278 -11.19 7.92 9.55
CA GLN A 278 -10.71 7.74 8.17
C GLN A 278 -11.35 6.53 7.50
N VAL A 279 -11.49 5.43 8.25
CA VAL A 279 -12.16 4.21 7.76
C VAL A 279 -13.62 4.50 7.45
N LYS A 280 -14.35 5.15 8.37
CA LYS A 280 -15.77 5.51 8.16
C LYS A 280 -15.95 6.40 6.93
N ALA A 281 -15.09 7.40 6.77
CA ALA A 281 -15.10 8.28 5.60
C ALA A 281 -14.81 7.50 4.30
N ALA A 282 -13.77 6.65 4.31
CA ALA A 282 -13.43 5.81 3.15
C ALA A 282 -14.56 4.86 2.77
N SER A 283 -15.21 4.21 3.75
CA SER A 283 -16.38 3.34 3.53
C SER A 283 -17.59 4.10 2.98
N LYS A 284 -17.86 5.32 3.47
CA LYS A 284 -18.95 6.14 2.92
C LYS A 284 -18.69 6.49 1.46
N ASN A 285 -17.50 7.01 1.16
CA ASN A 285 -17.09 7.39 -0.20
C ASN A 285 -17.09 6.19 -1.16
N TYR A 286 -16.82 4.99 -0.63
CA TYR A 286 -16.91 3.74 -1.37
C TYR A 286 -18.34 3.47 -1.85
N ARG A 287 -19.32 3.59 -0.94
CA ARG A 287 -20.74 3.29 -1.20
C ARG A 287 -21.44 4.36 -2.03
N SER A 288 -21.07 5.63 -1.84
CA SER A 288 -21.72 6.77 -2.52
C SER A 288 -20.97 7.28 -3.75
N GLY A 289 -19.81 6.70 -4.09
CA GLY A 289 -18.97 7.16 -5.19
C GLY A 289 -19.60 6.90 -6.57
N LYS A 290 -19.39 7.83 -7.50
CA LYS A 290 -19.77 7.66 -8.91
C LYS A 290 -19.05 6.44 -9.48
N TYR A 291 -19.71 5.71 -10.38
CA TYR A 291 -19.12 4.53 -11.02
C TYR A 291 -18.82 4.76 -12.50
N LEU A 292 -17.76 4.12 -12.97
CA LEU A 292 -17.47 3.92 -14.39
C LEU A 292 -17.72 2.46 -14.70
N SER A 293 -18.19 2.14 -15.91
CA SER A 293 -18.13 0.75 -16.37
C SER A 293 -16.67 0.33 -16.51
N LEU A 294 -16.38 -0.96 -16.32
CA LEU A 294 -15.02 -1.48 -16.48
C LEU A 294 -14.52 -1.31 -17.91
N VAL A 295 -15.39 -1.36 -18.91
CA VAL A 295 -15.02 -1.04 -20.31
C VAL A 295 -14.48 0.40 -20.40
N LYS A 296 -15.13 1.38 -19.75
CA LYS A 296 -14.62 2.76 -19.72
C LYS A 296 -13.34 2.88 -18.92
N LEU A 297 -13.25 2.21 -17.76
CA LEU A 297 -12.06 2.23 -16.92
C LEU A 297 -10.84 1.66 -17.64
N PHE A 298 -11.00 0.53 -18.33
CA PHE A 298 -9.91 -0.15 -19.02
C PHE A 298 -9.49 0.61 -20.29
N ASN A 299 -10.43 1.24 -21.01
CA ASN A 299 -10.10 1.97 -22.25
C ASN A 299 -9.78 3.46 -22.06
N ALA A 300 -9.68 3.95 -20.81
CA ALA A 300 -9.35 5.34 -20.52
C ALA A 300 -7.96 5.71 -21.05
N ASN A 301 -7.88 6.80 -21.80
CA ASN A 301 -6.63 7.28 -22.43
C ASN A 301 -5.95 8.38 -21.60
N ASP A 302 -4.78 8.85 -22.05
CA ASP A 302 -4.01 9.84 -21.31
C ASP A 302 -4.76 11.17 -21.09
N ALA A 303 -5.62 11.58 -22.02
CA ALA A 303 -6.45 12.77 -21.85
C ALA A 303 -7.48 12.57 -20.72
N ASP A 304 -8.05 11.37 -20.58
CA ASP A 304 -8.96 11.07 -19.48
C ASP A 304 -8.25 11.11 -18.12
N TRP A 305 -7.04 10.55 -18.04
CA TRP A 305 -6.23 10.48 -16.82
C TRP A 305 -5.58 11.80 -16.40
N ASN A 306 -5.39 12.70 -17.36
CA ASN A 306 -4.87 14.04 -17.12
C ASN A 306 -5.99 15.11 -17.09
N GLY A 307 -7.23 14.71 -17.40
CA GLY A 307 -8.39 15.59 -17.50
C GLY A 307 -9.35 15.53 -16.31
N SER A 308 -10.60 15.90 -16.56
CA SER A 308 -11.64 15.99 -15.53
C SER A 308 -12.05 14.64 -14.94
N SER A 309 -11.86 13.55 -15.67
CA SER A 309 -12.18 12.17 -15.25
C SER A 309 -11.15 11.57 -14.29
N ARG A 310 -9.98 12.20 -14.09
CA ARG A 310 -8.87 11.68 -13.28
C ARG A 310 -9.31 11.15 -11.91
N SER A 311 -9.98 11.97 -11.11
CA SER A 311 -10.41 11.57 -9.76
C SER A 311 -11.32 10.35 -9.77
N LEU A 312 -12.21 10.26 -10.77
CA LEU A 312 -13.13 9.15 -10.93
C LEU A 312 -12.40 7.87 -11.37
N LEU A 313 -11.40 7.99 -12.24
CA LEU A 313 -10.57 6.86 -12.69
C LEU A 313 -9.75 6.29 -11.53
N TYR A 314 -9.03 7.11 -10.77
CA TYR A 314 -8.30 6.68 -9.57
C TYR A 314 -9.21 5.99 -8.56
N GLN A 315 -10.37 6.58 -8.29
CA GLN A 315 -11.36 6.00 -7.39
C GLN A 315 -11.85 4.64 -7.90
N ASN A 316 -12.28 4.52 -9.15
CA ASN A 316 -12.81 3.26 -9.68
C ASN A 316 -11.72 2.19 -9.84
N SER A 317 -10.49 2.57 -10.16
CA SER A 317 -9.31 1.69 -10.14
C SER A 317 -9.08 1.07 -8.77
N ARG A 318 -9.03 1.90 -7.72
CA ARG A 318 -8.90 1.42 -6.34
C ARG A 318 -10.02 0.45 -5.97
N GLN A 319 -11.25 0.85 -6.28
CA GLN A 319 -12.44 0.06 -5.99
C GLN A 319 -12.40 -1.31 -6.68
N PHE A 320 -11.94 -1.34 -7.93
CA PHE A 320 -11.82 -2.56 -8.69
C PHE A 320 -10.71 -3.48 -8.16
N ILE A 321 -9.53 -2.95 -7.81
CA ILE A 321 -8.49 -3.76 -7.15
C ILE A 321 -8.99 -4.31 -5.81
N GLN A 322 -9.71 -3.52 -5.03
CA GLN A 322 -10.29 -3.99 -3.76
C GLN A 322 -11.33 -5.11 -3.97
N PHE A 323 -12.12 -5.07 -5.04
CA PHE A 323 -13.01 -6.17 -5.43
C PHE A 323 -12.22 -7.44 -5.75
N LEU A 324 -11.15 -7.30 -6.53
CA LEU A 324 -10.30 -8.41 -6.89
C LEU A 324 -9.64 -9.03 -5.65
N MET A 325 -9.14 -8.21 -4.72
CA MET A 325 -8.52 -8.69 -3.48
C MET A 325 -9.49 -9.39 -2.52
N SER A 326 -10.77 -9.02 -2.52
CA SER A 326 -11.74 -9.46 -1.50
C SER A 326 -12.59 -10.66 -1.89
N SER A 327 -12.63 -11.05 -3.17
CA SER A 327 -13.42 -12.20 -3.65
C SER A 327 -12.53 -13.34 -4.12
N SER A 328 -12.97 -14.59 -3.98
CA SER A 328 -12.20 -15.76 -4.44
C SER A 328 -11.90 -15.71 -5.95
N LYS A 329 -12.93 -15.48 -6.78
CA LYS A 329 -12.76 -15.28 -8.24
C LYS A 329 -11.89 -14.07 -8.57
N GLY A 330 -12.04 -12.99 -7.80
CA GLY A 330 -11.22 -11.80 -7.94
C GLY A 330 -9.74 -12.09 -7.68
N ARG A 331 -9.42 -12.83 -6.61
CA ARG A 331 -8.04 -13.20 -6.26
C ARG A 331 -7.42 -14.12 -7.29
N GLN A 332 -8.19 -15.07 -7.82
CA GLN A 332 -7.76 -15.91 -8.95
C GLN A 332 -7.42 -15.05 -10.18
N THR A 333 -8.31 -14.12 -10.53
CA THR A 333 -8.09 -13.18 -11.64
C THR A 333 -6.85 -12.34 -11.41
N LEU A 334 -6.65 -11.88 -10.18
CA LEU A 334 -5.49 -11.08 -9.81
C LEU A 334 -4.19 -11.89 -9.91
N ASN A 335 -4.17 -13.12 -9.41
CA ASN A 335 -3.01 -14.02 -9.58
C ASN A 335 -2.65 -14.25 -11.05
N THR A 336 -3.65 -14.45 -11.92
CA THR A 336 -3.45 -14.54 -13.37
C THR A 336 -2.88 -13.24 -13.95
N LEU A 337 -3.41 -12.08 -13.53
CA LEU A 337 -2.91 -10.77 -13.98
C LEU A 337 -1.47 -10.51 -13.54
N PHE A 338 -1.14 -10.78 -12.27
CA PHE A 338 0.21 -10.64 -11.73
C PHE A 338 1.19 -11.53 -12.48
N THR A 339 0.83 -12.80 -12.70
CA THR A 339 1.64 -13.76 -13.47
C THR A 339 1.85 -13.26 -14.90
N GLN A 340 0.77 -12.96 -15.62
CA GLN A 340 0.85 -12.51 -17.00
C GLN A 340 1.66 -11.21 -17.13
N PHE A 341 1.47 -10.26 -16.23
CA PHE A 341 2.19 -8.98 -16.29
C PHE A 341 3.66 -9.11 -15.95
N SER A 342 4.03 -10.05 -15.07
CA SER A 342 5.43 -10.38 -14.81
C SER A 342 6.06 -11.11 -16.00
N GLU A 343 5.43 -12.15 -16.54
CA GLU A 343 5.93 -12.89 -17.71
C GLU A 343 6.05 -11.98 -18.96
N GLN A 344 5.13 -11.02 -19.11
CA GLN A 344 5.11 -10.05 -20.22
C GLN A 344 5.74 -8.70 -19.84
N ARG A 345 6.62 -8.69 -18.83
CA ARG A 345 7.26 -7.48 -18.29
C ARG A 345 7.77 -6.52 -19.38
N CYS A 346 8.45 -7.08 -20.38
CA CYS A 346 9.18 -6.34 -21.41
C CYS A 346 8.29 -5.77 -22.52
N ILE A 347 6.99 -6.09 -22.50
CA ILE A 347 6.06 -5.77 -23.58
C ILE A 347 5.03 -4.77 -23.05
N LYS A 348 4.66 -3.80 -23.90
CA LYS A 348 3.55 -2.88 -23.60
C LYS A 348 2.27 -3.69 -23.48
N LYS A 349 1.67 -3.73 -22.28
CA LYS A 349 0.40 -4.42 -22.07
C LYS A 349 -0.77 -3.58 -22.53
N THR A 350 -1.76 -4.25 -23.08
CA THR A 350 -3.08 -3.67 -23.30
C THR A 350 -3.91 -3.71 -22.01
N PRO A 351 -4.98 -2.92 -21.87
CA PRO A 351 -5.81 -2.88 -20.67
C PRO A 351 -6.78 -4.07 -20.48
N ILE A 352 -6.97 -4.88 -21.53
CA ILE A 352 -7.95 -5.99 -21.64
C ILE A 352 -7.63 -7.29 -20.83
N PRO A 353 -6.42 -7.55 -20.29
CA PRO A 353 -6.11 -8.81 -19.61
C PRO A 353 -7.07 -9.23 -18.49
N ALA A 354 -7.66 -8.27 -17.77
CA ALA A 354 -8.59 -8.58 -16.67
C ALA A 354 -9.86 -9.30 -17.14
N GLN A 355 -10.35 -8.95 -18.33
CA GLN A 355 -11.51 -9.61 -18.95
C GLN A 355 -11.24 -11.08 -19.21
N LYS A 356 -10.07 -11.39 -19.79
CA LYS A 356 -9.71 -12.76 -20.19
C LYS A 356 -9.41 -13.65 -19.00
N ALA A 357 -8.89 -13.05 -17.93
CA ALA A 357 -8.54 -13.75 -16.70
C ALA A 357 -9.75 -14.07 -15.80
N TYR A 358 -10.87 -13.35 -15.95
CA TYR A 358 -12.02 -13.51 -15.05
C TYR A 358 -12.93 -14.68 -15.44
N PRO A 359 -13.30 -15.58 -14.51
CA PRO A 359 -14.25 -16.66 -14.78
C PRO A 359 -15.64 -16.13 -15.17
N GLY A 360 -16.06 -16.39 -16.40
CA GLY A 360 -17.38 -16.01 -16.92
C GLY A 360 -17.41 -14.73 -17.76
N ASP A 361 -16.26 -14.24 -18.25
CA ASP A 361 -16.11 -13.11 -19.17
C ASP A 361 -16.34 -11.71 -18.58
N MET A 362 -16.25 -10.69 -19.46
CA MET A 362 -16.38 -9.28 -19.12
C MET A 362 -17.72 -8.91 -18.50
N ARG A 363 -18.81 -9.48 -19.02
CA ARG A 363 -20.17 -9.19 -18.57
C ARG A 363 -20.33 -9.71 -17.15
N LYS A 364 -19.83 -10.91 -16.86
CA LYS A 364 -19.88 -11.47 -15.51
C LYS A 364 -18.98 -10.70 -14.55
N LEU A 365 -17.78 -10.32 -14.98
CA LEU A 365 -16.86 -9.48 -14.21
C LEU A 365 -17.52 -8.16 -13.79
N GLU A 366 -18.15 -7.45 -14.73
CA GLU A 366 -18.86 -6.20 -14.47
C GLU A 366 -20.02 -6.42 -13.48
N GLN A 367 -20.84 -7.45 -13.70
CA GLN A 367 -21.97 -7.77 -12.81
C GLN A 367 -21.52 -8.09 -11.39
N ASP A 368 -20.50 -8.93 -11.24
CA ASP A 368 -19.99 -9.34 -9.94
C ASP A 368 -19.34 -8.16 -9.21
N TRP A 369 -18.61 -7.29 -9.91
CA TRP A 369 -18.06 -6.05 -9.35
C TRP A 369 -19.16 -5.09 -8.88
N LEU A 370 -20.17 -4.84 -9.71
CA LEU A 370 -21.30 -3.96 -9.37
C LEU A 370 -22.11 -4.52 -8.18
N LYS A 371 -22.28 -5.84 -8.11
CA LYS A 371 -22.93 -6.49 -6.97
C LYS A 371 -22.12 -6.30 -5.69
N TRP A 372 -20.82 -6.57 -5.74
CA TRP A 372 -19.94 -6.43 -4.59
C TRP A 372 -19.82 -4.99 -4.09
N ARG A 373 -19.93 -3.98 -4.97
CA ARG A 373 -19.96 -2.57 -4.53
C ARG A 373 -21.17 -2.17 -3.70
N LYS A 374 -22.29 -2.89 -3.87
CA LYS A 374 -23.56 -2.61 -3.17
C LYS A 374 -23.66 -3.32 -1.81
N SER A 375 -22.81 -4.31 -1.54
CA SER A 375 -22.62 -4.91 -0.21
C SER A 375 -21.65 -4.07 0.64
#